data_AF-A0A4R3LHG9-F1
#
_entry.id   AF-A0A4R3LHG9-F1
#
_cell.length_a   1.000
_cell.length_b   1.000
_cell.length_c   1.000
_cell.angle_alpha   90.00
_cell.angle_beta   90.00
_cell.angle_gamma   90.00
#
_symmetry.space_group_name_H-M   'P 1'
#
loop_
_entity.id
_entity.type
_entity.pdbx_description
1 polymer ?
#
loop_
_entity_poly.entity_id
_entity_poly.type
_entity_poly.pdbx_seq_one_letter_code
_entity_poly.pdbx_strand_id
1 'polypeptide(L)'
;MKGSDKHLQQLEQLEPEQLLAHYTEQSTLPPKIAQLITELKEDFNFSNGMVNSLLEYCLLSKKNLSYSFIFTHANELVKLQVQNTQDVILYFQNLSKKHTPPRPKAPSPSDSEGFNQEYMETNVALIARQLHQLRLEVNTKFDEIHQQLDRIESHLKQITYMLK
;
A
#
# COMPACT_ATOMS: atom_id res chain seq x y z
N MET A 1 29.94 -16.71 -0.86
CA MET A 1 28.46 -16.74 -0.75
C MET A 1 27.92 -15.72 -1.73
N LYS A 2 27.06 -16.14 -2.67
CA LYS A 2 26.52 -15.26 -3.72
C LYS A 2 25.49 -14.33 -3.07
N GLY A 3 25.31 -13.11 -3.60
CA GLY A 3 24.37 -12.13 -3.04
C GLY A 3 22.94 -12.65 -2.87
N SER A 4 22.53 -13.60 -3.71
CA SER A 4 21.23 -14.29 -3.66
C SER A 4 21.00 -15.11 -2.39
N ASP A 5 22.05 -15.73 -1.84
CA ASP A 5 21.92 -16.60 -0.65
C ASP A 5 21.72 -15.76 0.62
N LYS A 6 22.33 -14.56 0.66
CA LYS A 6 22.17 -13.63 1.78
C LYS A 6 20.78 -12.99 1.79
N HIS A 7 20.26 -12.63 0.61
CA HIS A 7 18.91 -12.08 0.47
C HIS A 7 17.84 -13.09 0.92
N LEU A 8 17.99 -14.35 0.50
CA LEU A 8 17.06 -15.42 0.90
C LEU A 8 17.06 -15.65 2.41
N GLN A 9 18.24 -15.70 3.04
CA GLN A 9 18.34 -15.82 4.50
C GLN A 9 17.74 -14.61 5.23
N GLN A 10 17.89 -13.40 4.68
CA GLN A 10 17.26 -12.21 5.24
C GLN A 10 15.74 -12.31 5.18
N LEU A 11 15.17 -12.69 4.04
CA LEU A 11 13.71 -12.85 3.90
C LEU A 11 13.17 -13.90 4.86
N GLU A 12 13.88 -15.00 5.13
CA GLU A 12 13.41 -16.03 6.06
C GLU A 12 13.46 -15.64 7.53
N GLN A 13 14.45 -14.82 7.92
CA GLN A 13 14.69 -14.45 9.33
C GLN A 13 13.99 -13.17 9.76
N LEU A 14 13.65 -12.29 8.81
CA LEU A 14 13.04 -11.00 9.12
C LEU A 14 11.54 -11.15 9.36
N GLU A 15 11.00 -10.41 10.32
CA GLU A 15 9.54 -10.32 10.46
C GLU A 15 8.95 -9.47 9.33
N PRO A 16 7.79 -9.83 8.75
CA PRO A 16 7.17 -9.06 7.67
C PRO A 16 6.92 -7.60 7.99
N GLU A 17 6.65 -7.30 9.25
CA GLU A 17 6.48 -5.95 9.73
C GLU A 17 7.76 -5.12 9.62
N GLN A 18 8.90 -5.73 9.95
CA GLN A 18 10.22 -5.10 9.85
C GLN A 18 10.60 -4.86 8.38
N LEU A 19 10.23 -5.78 7.48
CA LEU A 19 10.49 -5.63 6.06
C LEU A 19 9.75 -4.42 5.51
N LEU A 20 8.47 -4.30 5.85
CA LEU A 20 7.65 -3.19 5.40
C LEU A 20 8.13 -1.85 5.98
N ALA A 21 8.59 -1.81 7.22
CA ALA A 21 9.18 -0.61 7.82
C ALA A 21 10.43 -0.13 7.04
N HIS A 22 11.27 -1.05 6.53
CA HIS A 22 12.42 -0.70 5.70
C HIS A 22 12.03 -0.10 4.34
N TYR A 23 10.94 -0.57 3.73
CA TYR A 23 10.51 -0.11 2.40
C TYR A 23 9.63 1.14 2.42
N THR A 24 8.91 1.38 3.51
CA THR A 24 7.93 2.49 3.61
C THR A 24 8.45 3.69 4.40
N GLU A 25 9.61 3.57 5.05
CA GLU A 25 10.18 4.57 5.98
C GLU A 25 9.23 4.94 7.14
N GLN A 26 8.16 4.17 7.34
CA GLN A 26 7.16 4.38 8.38
C GLN A 26 7.45 3.46 9.57
N SER A 27 7.59 4.05 10.77
CA SER A 27 7.84 3.30 12.00
C SER A 27 6.61 2.55 12.51
N THR A 28 5.41 2.88 12.02
CA THR A 28 4.14 2.24 12.41
C THR A 28 3.35 1.83 11.18
N LEU A 29 3.02 0.55 11.11
CA LEU A 29 2.24 -0.01 10.01
C LEU A 29 0.75 0.30 10.20
N PRO A 30 0.02 0.62 9.12
CA PRO A 30 -1.43 0.74 9.18
C PRO A 30 -2.06 -0.57 9.70
N PRO A 31 -3.11 -0.52 10.53
CA PRO A 31 -3.76 -1.72 11.10
C PRO A 31 -4.20 -2.73 10.03
N LYS A 32 -4.62 -2.24 8.86
CA LYS A 32 -4.99 -3.07 7.72
C LYS A 32 -3.83 -3.93 7.21
N ILE A 33 -2.61 -3.41 7.24
CA ILE A 33 -1.42 -4.13 6.76
C ILE A 33 -0.98 -5.18 7.78
N ALA A 34 -1.11 -4.90 9.07
CA ALA A 34 -0.88 -5.91 10.11
C ALA A 34 -1.88 -7.06 9.98
N GLN A 35 -3.17 -6.75 9.77
CA GLN A 35 -4.20 -7.76 9.53
C GLN A 35 -3.90 -8.62 8.29
N LEU A 36 -3.43 -8.01 7.20
CA LEU A 36 -3.01 -8.73 6.00
C LEU A 36 -1.90 -9.76 6.29
N ILE A 37 -0.91 -9.38 7.09
CA ILE A 37 0.18 -10.30 7.47
C ILE A 37 -0.37 -11.48 8.27
N THR A 38 -1.29 -11.22 9.20
CA THR A 38 -1.95 -12.28 9.98
C THR A 38 -2.73 -13.23 9.07
N GLU A 39 -3.55 -12.71 8.15
CA GLU A 39 -4.31 -13.53 7.21
C GLU A 39 -3.40 -14.38 6.31
N LEU A 40 -2.27 -13.83 5.82
CA LEU A 40 -1.31 -14.60 5.03
C LEU A 40 -0.61 -15.71 5.84
N LYS A 41 -0.35 -15.48 7.13
CA LYS A 41 0.25 -16.50 8.01
C LYS A 41 -0.75 -17.57 8.44
N GLU A 42 -1.97 -17.18 8.80
CA GLU A 42 -2.98 -18.07 9.38
C GLU A 42 -3.82 -18.79 8.31
N ASP A 43 -4.35 -18.06 7.32
CA ASP A 43 -5.26 -18.63 6.33
C ASP A 43 -4.52 -19.38 5.22
N PHE A 44 -3.33 -18.90 4.85
CA PHE A 44 -2.51 -19.48 3.78
C PHE A 44 -1.34 -20.34 4.30
N ASN A 45 -1.13 -20.38 5.62
CA ASN A 45 -0.04 -21.11 6.28
C ASN A 45 1.35 -20.76 5.71
N PHE A 46 1.57 -19.50 5.34
CA PHE A 46 2.84 -19.05 4.78
C PHE A 46 3.88 -18.79 5.86
N SER A 47 5.12 -19.21 5.59
CA SER A 47 6.27 -18.85 6.43
C SER A 47 6.63 -17.37 6.27
N ASN A 48 7.37 -16.81 7.24
CA ASN A 48 7.86 -15.43 7.17
C ASN A 48 8.57 -15.13 5.84
N GLY A 49 9.41 -16.04 5.35
CA GLY A 49 10.10 -15.89 4.07
C GLY A 49 9.16 -15.81 2.87
N MET A 50 8.10 -16.62 2.86
CA MET A 50 7.10 -16.59 1.78
C MET A 50 6.30 -15.28 1.81
N VAL A 51 5.85 -14.85 2.98
CA VAL A 51 5.16 -13.55 3.16
C VAL A 51 6.06 -12.40 2.73
N ASN A 52 7.32 -12.40 3.17
CA ASN A 52 8.31 -11.39 2.83
C ASN A 52 8.58 -11.31 1.33
N SER A 53 8.75 -12.46 0.69
CA SER A 53 8.97 -12.54 -0.76
C SER A 53 7.77 -12.03 -1.56
N LEU A 54 6.55 -12.36 -1.11
CA LEU A 54 5.31 -11.88 -1.72
C LEU A 54 5.15 -10.37 -1.56
N LEU A 55 5.36 -9.84 -0.36
CA LEU A 55 5.26 -8.41 -0.07
C LEU A 55 6.32 -7.61 -0.82
N GLU A 56 7.57 -8.10 -0.84
CA GLU A 56 8.66 -7.51 -1.60
C GLU A 56 8.32 -7.46 -3.10
N TYR A 57 7.82 -8.56 -3.68
CA TYR A 57 7.36 -8.55 -5.07
C TYR A 57 6.25 -7.53 -5.32
N CYS A 58 5.28 -7.43 -4.42
CA CYS A 58 4.17 -6.48 -4.55
C CYS A 58 4.65 -5.02 -4.48
N LEU A 59 5.59 -4.71 -3.59
CA LEU A 59 6.22 -3.39 -3.46
C LEU A 59 7.05 -3.02 -4.70
N LEU A 60 7.80 -3.99 -5.24
CA LEU A 60 8.61 -3.77 -6.44
C LEU A 60 7.75 -3.65 -7.71
N SER A 61 6.59 -4.32 -7.76
CA SER A 61 5.72 -4.33 -8.94
C SER A 61 4.72 -3.15 -8.96
N LYS A 62 4.31 -2.65 -7.79
CA LYS A 62 3.39 -1.52 -7.66
C LYS A 62 3.81 -0.62 -6.50
N LYS A 63 3.69 0.71 -6.70
CA LYS A 63 3.98 1.70 -5.64
C LYS A 63 3.08 1.58 -4.39
N ASN A 64 1.90 0.95 -4.51
CA ASN A 64 0.95 0.80 -3.41
C ASN A 64 0.60 -0.68 -3.19
N LEU A 65 0.67 -1.12 -1.93
CA LEU A 65 0.20 -2.43 -1.49
C LEU A 65 -1.32 -2.49 -1.50
N SER A 66 -1.88 -3.13 -2.53
CA SER A 66 -3.32 -3.37 -2.62
C SER A 66 -3.63 -4.77 -2.08
N TYR A 67 -4.59 -4.84 -1.16
CA TYR A 67 -5.05 -6.08 -0.53
C TYR A 67 -5.42 -7.16 -1.56
N SER A 68 -6.21 -6.78 -2.56
CA SER A 68 -6.66 -7.71 -3.61
C SER A 68 -5.50 -8.22 -4.48
N PHE A 69 -4.51 -7.38 -4.73
CA PHE A 69 -3.33 -7.76 -5.52
C PHE A 69 -2.48 -8.79 -4.77
N ILE A 70 -2.26 -8.57 -3.47
CA ILE A 70 -1.50 -9.49 -2.62
C ILE A 70 -2.24 -10.82 -2.49
N PHE A 71 -3.54 -10.79 -2.23
CA PHE A 71 -4.37 -11.99 -2.12
C PHE A 71 -4.47 -12.77 -3.44
N THR A 72 -4.50 -12.09 -4.58
CA THR A 72 -4.51 -12.75 -5.88
C THR A 72 -3.26 -13.61 -6.04
N HIS A 73 -2.08 -13.05 -5.72
CA HIS A 73 -0.83 -13.78 -5.80
C HIS A 73 -0.66 -14.83 -4.69
N ALA A 74 -1.17 -14.57 -3.47
CA ALA A 74 -1.20 -15.59 -2.42
C ALA A 74 -2.02 -16.82 -2.84
N ASN A 75 -3.19 -16.59 -3.43
CA ASN A 75 -4.04 -17.66 -3.97
C ASN A 75 -3.36 -18.41 -5.13
N GLU A 76 -2.62 -17.71 -6.00
CA GLU A 76 -1.83 -18.36 -7.06
C GLU A 76 -0.72 -19.25 -6.47
N LEU A 77 0.01 -18.78 -5.46
CA LEU A 77 1.06 -19.56 -4.80
C LEU A 77 0.48 -20.84 -4.15
N VAL A 78 -0.69 -20.76 -3.53
CA VAL A 78 -1.39 -21.94 -2.99
C VAL A 78 -1.82 -22.90 -4.09
N LYS A 79 -2.40 -22.39 -5.19
CA LYS A 79 -2.78 -23.23 -6.35
C LYS A 79 -1.58 -23.95 -6.95
N LEU A 80 -0.42 -23.31 -6.95
CA LEU A 80 0.85 -23.86 -7.43
C LEU A 80 1.56 -24.72 -6.38
N GLN A 81 0.98 -24.87 -5.17
CA GLN A 81 1.53 -25.63 -4.05
C GLN A 81 2.96 -25.22 -3.69
N VAL A 82 3.25 -23.92 -3.76
CA VAL A 82 4.55 -23.39 -3.39
C VAL A 82 4.74 -23.51 -1.87
N GLN A 83 5.82 -24.15 -1.42
CA GLN A 83 6.04 -24.47 0.01
C GLN A 83 7.19 -23.72 0.66
N ASN A 84 8.03 -23.03 -0.11
CA ASN A 84 9.21 -22.37 0.42
C ASN A 84 9.49 -21.02 -0.25
N THR A 85 10.26 -20.19 0.45
CA THR A 85 10.69 -18.86 0.04
C THR A 85 11.34 -18.85 -1.36
N GLN A 86 12.17 -19.85 -1.64
CA GLN A 86 12.93 -19.93 -2.89
C GLN A 86 12.03 -20.11 -4.10
N ASP A 87 11.02 -20.96 -3.98
CA ASP A 87 10.03 -21.24 -5.01
C ASP A 87 9.15 -20.02 -5.28
N VAL A 88 8.79 -19.26 -4.24
CA VAL A 88 8.08 -17.98 -4.37
C VAL A 88 8.92 -16.99 -5.19
N ILE A 89 10.20 -16.83 -4.85
CA ILE A 89 11.12 -15.93 -5.57
C ILE A 89 11.27 -16.37 -7.03
N LEU A 90 11.48 -17.66 -7.28
CA LEU A 90 11.63 -18.21 -8.63
C LEU A 90 10.36 -18.00 -9.46
N TYR A 91 9.19 -18.21 -8.87
CA TYR A 91 7.90 -17.95 -9.52
C TYR A 91 7.82 -16.49 -9.99
N PHE A 92 8.05 -15.53 -9.09
CA PHE A 92 7.93 -14.11 -9.44
C PHE A 92 9.03 -13.61 -10.39
N GLN A 93 10.26 -14.14 -10.30
CA GLN A 93 11.31 -13.85 -11.27
C GLN A 93 10.93 -14.32 -12.68
N ASN A 94 10.29 -15.48 -12.79
CA ASN A 94 9.83 -16.00 -14.07
C ASN A 94 8.60 -15.25 -14.59
N LEU A 95 7.73 -14.78 -13.70
CA LEU A 95 6.60 -13.92 -14.06
C LEU A 95 7.07 -12.59 -14.64
N SER A 96 8.07 -11.97 -14.00
CA SER A 96 8.70 -10.72 -14.46
C SER A 96 9.38 -10.86 -15.82
N LYS A 97 10.07 -12.00 -16.06
CA LYS A 97 10.70 -12.29 -17.37
C LYS A 97 9.68 -12.48 -18.50
N LYS A 98 8.50 -13.06 -18.20
CA LYS A 98 7.40 -13.20 -19.18
C LYS A 98 6.69 -11.87 -19.49
N HIS A 99 6.82 -10.88 -18.61
CA HIS A 99 6.22 -9.55 -18.75
C HIS A 99 7.22 -8.44 -19.08
N THR A 100 8.45 -8.76 -19.51
CA THR A 100 9.36 -7.73 -20.04
C THR A 100 8.74 -7.13 -21.32
N PRO A 101 8.21 -5.90 -21.31
CA PRO A 101 7.74 -5.29 -22.54
C PRO A 101 8.97 -4.97 -23.39
N PRO A 102 8.95 -5.19 -24.72
CA PRO A 102 9.98 -4.63 -25.57
C PRO A 102 9.96 -3.11 -25.41
N ARG A 103 11.15 -2.54 -25.22
CA ARG A 103 11.46 -1.11 -25.16
C ARG A 103 10.52 -0.29 -26.07
N PRO A 104 9.90 0.79 -25.57
CA PRO A 104 8.78 1.43 -26.24
C PRO A 104 9.20 1.97 -27.62
N LYS A 105 8.57 1.45 -28.68
CA LYS A 105 8.40 2.16 -29.94
C LYS A 105 7.03 2.84 -29.91
N ALA A 106 6.97 4.01 -30.52
CA ALA A 106 5.86 4.96 -30.54
C ALA A 106 4.46 4.31 -30.78
N PRO A 107 3.38 4.92 -30.25
CA PRO A 107 2.08 4.27 -30.15
C PRO A 107 1.43 4.12 -31.52
N SER A 108 0.90 2.92 -31.78
CA SER A 108 -0.11 2.67 -32.81
C SER A 108 -1.47 2.63 -32.11
N PRO A 109 -2.51 3.31 -32.61
CA PRO A 109 -3.84 3.26 -32.01
C PRO A 109 -4.54 1.96 -32.42
N SER A 110 -5.53 1.60 -31.60
CA SER A 110 -6.57 0.57 -31.76
C SER A 110 -6.32 -0.84 -31.22
N ASP A 111 -7.30 -1.22 -30.39
CA ASP A 111 -7.76 -2.56 -30.02
C ASP A 111 -7.14 -3.24 -28.79
N SER A 112 -7.55 -2.76 -27.62
CA SER A 112 -7.91 -3.61 -26.48
C SER A 112 -8.89 -2.86 -25.57
N GLU A 113 -10.07 -2.55 -26.13
CA GLU A 113 -11.26 -2.20 -25.36
C GLU A 113 -11.80 -3.47 -24.70
N GLY A 114 -11.79 -3.48 -23.37
CA GLY A 114 -12.26 -4.59 -22.55
C GLY A 114 -11.85 -4.50 -21.07
N PHE A 115 -11.19 -3.43 -20.66
CA PHE A 115 -10.90 -3.15 -19.25
C PHE A 115 -12.14 -2.57 -18.56
N ASN A 116 -12.90 -3.44 -17.88
CA ASN A 116 -13.77 -3.17 -16.71
C ASN A 116 -14.05 -1.69 -16.38
N GLN A 117 -14.78 -1.01 -17.26
CA GLN A 117 -15.08 0.42 -17.15
C GLN A 117 -15.94 0.72 -15.90
N GLU A 118 -16.82 -0.22 -15.55
CA GLU A 118 -17.68 -0.17 -14.35
C GLU A 118 -16.88 -0.20 -13.03
N TYR A 119 -15.77 -0.96 -12.97
CA TYR A 119 -14.88 -0.97 -11.80
C TYR A 119 -14.02 0.29 -11.73
N MET A 120 -13.69 0.90 -12.88
CA MET A 120 -12.99 2.19 -12.90
C MET A 120 -13.89 3.32 -12.42
N GLU A 121 -15.14 3.36 -12.89
CA GLU A 121 -16.14 4.36 -12.49
C GLU A 121 -16.47 4.24 -11.00
N THR A 122 -16.63 3.01 -10.47
CA THR A 122 -16.91 2.78 -9.06
C THR A 122 -15.75 3.23 -8.16
N ASN A 123 -14.49 2.94 -8.56
CA ASN A 123 -13.32 3.38 -7.79
C ASN A 123 -13.11 4.90 -7.86
N VAL A 124 -13.34 5.51 -9.01
CA VAL A 124 -13.27 6.98 -9.17
C VAL A 124 -14.36 7.65 -8.34
N ALA A 125 -15.59 7.13 -8.33
CA ALA A 125 -16.69 7.65 -7.51
C ALA A 125 -16.38 7.52 -6.00
N LEU A 126 -15.78 6.41 -5.58
CA LEU A 126 -15.42 6.19 -4.18
C LEU A 126 -14.28 7.11 -3.73
N ILE A 127 -13.26 7.31 -4.58
CA ILE A 127 -12.18 8.29 -4.34
C ILE A 127 -12.73 9.71 -4.30
N ALA A 128 -13.61 10.07 -5.24
CA ALA A 128 -14.25 11.40 -5.26
C ALA A 128 -15.06 11.65 -3.98
N ARG A 129 -15.77 10.63 -3.50
CA ARG A 129 -16.52 10.70 -2.23
C ARG A 129 -15.60 10.87 -1.03
N GLN A 130 -14.48 10.14 -0.96
CA GLN A 130 -13.49 10.27 0.11
C GLN A 130 -12.82 11.65 0.09
N LEU A 131 -12.45 12.16 -1.08
CA LEU A 131 -11.90 13.51 -1.24
C LEU A 131 -12.91 14.59 -0.82
N HIS A 132 -14.19 14.40 -1.15
CA HIS A 132 -15.24 15.32 -0.73
C HIS A 132 -15.43 15.31 0.80
N GLN A 133 -15.44 14.14 1.44
CA GLN A 133 -15.50 14.03 2.90
C GLN A 133 -14.29 14.71 3.56
N LEU A 134 -13.08 14.46 3.06
CA LEU A 134 -11.87 15.10 3.57
C LEU A 134 -11.95 16.63 3.44
N ARG A 135 -12.48 17.13 2.31
CA ARG A 135 -12.68 18.57 2.10
C ARG A 135 -13.65 19.17 3.12
N LEU A 136 -14.74 18.46 3.45
CA LEU A 136 -15.71 18.92 4.46
C LEU A 136 -15.08 18.94 5.85
N GLU A 137 -14.31 17.92 6.22
CA GLU A 137 -13.62 17.87 7.51
C GLU A 137 -12.59 19.00 7.64
N VAL A 138 -11.79 19.23 6.59
CA VAL A 138 -10.82 20.34 6.55
C VAL A 138 -11.52 21.69 6.71
N ASN A 139 -12.61 21.93 5.98
CA ASN A 139 -13.36 23.17 6.11
C ASN A 139 -13.93 23.37 7.52
N THR A 140 -14.51 22.31 8.10
CA THR A 140 -15.04 22.35 9.46
C THR A 140 -13.94 22.71 10.47
N LYS A 141 -12.74 22.12 10.32
CA LYS A 141 -11.59 22.43 11.16
C LYS A 141 -11.09 23.87 10.97
N PHE A 142 -11.11 24.39 9.74
CA PHE A 142 -10.78 25.79 9.47
C PHE A 142 -11.76 26.75 10.13
N ASP A 143 -13.06 26.45 10.09
CA ASP A 143 -14.10 27.26 10.73
C ASP A 143 -13.95 27.24 12.26
N GLU A 144 -13.68 26.07 12.85
CA GLU A 144 -13.38 25.95 14.29
C GLU A 144 -12.17 26.81 14.68
N ILE A 145 -11.09 26.78 13.90
CA ILE A 145 -9.88 27.59 14.14
C ILE A 145 -10.20 29.09 14.03
N HIS A 146 -10.99 29.51 13.02
CA HIS A 146 -11.37 30.92 12.87
C HIS A 146 -12.18 31.40 14.08
N GLN A 147 -13.15 30.61 14.55
CA GLN A 147 -13.91 30.95 15.76
C GLN A 147 -13.03 31.03 17.00
N GLN A 148 -12.01 30.19 17.12
CA GLN A 148 -11.05 30.26 18.22
C GLN A 148 -10.22 31.53 18.15
N LEU A 149 -9.74 31.91 16.96
CA LEU A 149 -9.00 33.16 16.76
C LEU A 149 -9.83 34.38 17.10
N ASP A 150 -11.10 34.43 16.68
CA ASP A 150 -12.02 35.53 17.02
C ASP A 150 -12.22 35.67 18.53
N ARG A 151 -12.37 34.54 19.25
CA ARG A 151 -12.48 34.53 20.72
C ARG A 151 -11.21 35.04 21.38
N ILE A 152 -10.05 34.61 20.90
CA ILE A 152 -8.74 35.07 21.39
C ILE A 152 -8.63 36.59 21.18
N GLU A 153 -8.97 37.08 19.99
CA GLU A 153 -8.91 38.51 19.68
C GLU A 153 -9.85 39.33 20.59
N SER A 154 -11.07 38.85 20.81
CA SER A 154 -12.03 39.48 21.73
C SER A 154 -11.51 39.53 23.17
N HIS A 155 -10.94 38.43 23.68
CA HIS A 155 -10.34 38.40 25.02
C HIS A 155 -9.16 39.37 25.12
N LEU A 156 -8.29 39.43 24.11
CA LEU A 156 -7.17 40.39 24.09
C LEU A 156 -7.66 41.84 24.11
N LYS A 157 -8.72 42.17 23.37
CA LYS A 157 -9.35 43.51 23.41
C LYS A 157 -9.90 43.84 24.79
N GLN A 158 -10.57 42.90 25.46
CA GLN A 158 -11.08 43.11 26.82
C GLN A 158 -9.95 43.34 27.83
N ILE A 159 -8.88 42.53 27.78
CA ILE A 159 -7.70 42.71 28.63
C ILE A 159 -7.06 44.08 28.39
N THR A 160 -6.92 44.47 27.12
CA THR A 160 -6.36 45.78 26.75
C THR A 160 -7.21 46.94 27.28
N TYR A 161 -8.55 46.79 27.29
CA TYR A 161 -9.45 47.79 27.85
C TYR A 161 -9.36 47.86 29.38
N MET A 162 -9.20 46.73 30.07
CA MET A 162 -9.01 46.71 31.53
C MET A 162 -7.67 47.30 31.99
N LEU A 163 -6.67 47.33 31.11
CA LEU A 163 -5.33 47.87 31.38
C LEU A 163 -5.20 49.38 31.05
N LYS A 164 -6.23 49.99 30.44
CA LYS A 164 -6.29 51.43 30.14
C LYS A 164 -7.18 52.15 31.14
#